data_AF-K2F5A2-F1
#
_entry.id   AF-K2F5A2-F1
#
_cell.length_a   1.000
_cell.length_b   1.000
_cell.length_c   1.000
_cell.angle_alpha   90.00
_cell.angle_beta   90.00
_cell.angle_gamma   90.00
#
_symmetry.space_group_name_H-M   'P 1'
#
loop_
_entity.id
_entity.type
_entity.pdbx_description
1 polymer ?
#
loop_
_entity_poly.entity_id
_entity_poly.type
_entity_poly.pdbx_seq_one_letter_code
_entity_poly.pdbx_strand_id
1 'polypeptide(L)'
;MAASGQLVWLETLIKRLSAGSNIDPLGLAGELDKAIKDSKGKLLLKTVVDALQKWLVDLTLAKNSLPIRYFLPQAATIAGLADMIPVPRLIHAYRALISSRQEAEQPLNARLFLEGLFLDYRTLFAN
;
A
#
# COMPACT_ATOMS: atom_id res chain seq x y z
N MET A 1 -17.10 20.02 -0.33
CA MET A 1 -17.38 18.65 -0.83
C MET A 1 -16.24 17.99 -1.63
N ALA A 2 -15.08 18.64 -1.83
CA ALA A 2 -13.94 18.03 -2.54
C ALA A 2 -13.02 17.14 -1.66
N ALA A 3 -13.11 17.25 -0.33
CA ALA A 3 -12.29 16.47 0.61
C ALA A 3 -12.72 14.99 0.73
N SER A 4 -13.98 14.68 0.40
CA SER A 4 -14.59 13.37 0.66
C SER A 4 -13.98 12.26 -0.20
N GLY A 5 -13.81 12.47 -1.50
CA GLY A 5 -13.21 11.46 -2.40
C GLY A 5 -11.71 11.22 -2.14
N GLN A 6 -11.02 12.20 -1.56
CA GLN A 6 -9.60 12.12 -1.25
C GLN A 6 -9.30 11.31 0.02
N LEU A 7 -10.30 11.08 0.87
CA LEU A 7 -10.20 10.21 2.04
C LEU A 7 -10.67 8.78 1.72
N VAL A 8 -11.67 8.63 0.85
CA VAL A 8 -12.28 7.32 0.51
C VAL A 8 -11.27 6.34 -0.11
N TRP A 9 -10.40 6.79 -1.02
CA TRP A 9 -9.40 5.90 -1.62
C TRP A 9 -8.39 5.41 -0.57
N LEU A 10 -8.01 6.28 0.38
CA LEU A 10 -7.05 5.95 1.43
C LEU A 10 -7.66 4.98 2.44
N GLU A 11 -8.91 5.19 2.83
CA GLU A 11 -9.66 4.24 3.67
C GLU A 11 -9.79 2.87 2.98
N THR A 12 -10.06 2.86 1.68
CA THR A 12 -10.12 1.64 0.88
C THR A 12 -8.77 0.92 0.86
N LEU A 13 -7.68 1.65 0.61
CA LEU A 13 -6.32 1.12 0.66
C LEU A 13 -6.01 0.52 2.04
N ILE A 14 -6.21 1.28 3.11
CA ILE A 14 -5.96 0.84 4.49
C ILE A 14 -6.76 -0.43 4.81
N LYS A 15 -8.06 -0.45 4.48
CA LYS A 15 -8.93 -1.60 4.71
C LYS A 15 -8.40 -2.85 4.01
N ARG A 16 -7.98 -2.72 2.75
CA ARG A 16 -7.47 -3.84 1.94
C ARG A 16 -6.09 -4.30 2.42
N LEU A 17 -5.18 -3.38 2.75
CA LEU A 17 -3.85 -3.72 3.31
C LEU A 17 -3.95 -4.40 4.68
N SER A 18 -4.94 -3.98 5.49
CA SER A 18 -5.23 -4.57 6.80
C SER A 18 -5.63 -6.06 6.72
N ALA A 19 -6.06 -6.54 5.55
CA ALA A 19 -6.41 -7.94 5.33
C ALA A 19 -5.18 -8.88 5.22
N GLY A 20 -3.96 -8.35 5.14
CA GLY A 20 -2.73 -9.13 5.09
C GLY A 20 -2.72 -10.15 3.96
N SER A 21 -2.53 -11.43 4.27
CA SER A 21 -2.55 -12.55 3.31
C SER A 21 -3.87 -12.72 2.54
N ASN A 22 -4.98 -12.21 3.11
CA ASN A 22 -6.33 -12.29 2.53
C ASN A 22 -6.68 -11.07 1.65
N ILE A 23 -5.71 -10.18 1.39
CA ILE A 23 -5.92 -9.10 0.43
C ILE A 23 -6.34 -9.65 -0.93
N ASP A 24 -7.28 -8.96 -1.59
CA ASP A 24 -7.62 -9.13 -3.00
C ASP A 24 -6.85 -8.10 -3.83
N PRO A 25 -5.69 -8.45 -4.42
CA PRO A 25 -4.83 -7.50 -5.10
C PRO A 25 -5.47 -6.94 -6.36
N LEU A 26 -6.17 -7.79 -7.10
CA LEU A 26 -6.78 -7.43 -8.37
C LEU A 26 -8.01 -6.56 -8.13
N GLY A 27 -8.83 -6.87 -7.13
CA GLY A 27 -9.95 -6.01 -6.72
C GLY A 27 -9.48 -4.62 -6.28
N LEU A 28 -8.50 -4.55 -5.36
CA LEU A 28 -7.97 -3.28 -4.85
C LEU A 28 -7.38 -2.42 -5.99
N ALA A 29 -6.58 -3.02 -6.89
CA ALA A 29 -6.03 -2.28 -8.02
C ALA A 29 -7.12 -1.71 -8.95
N GLY A 30 -8.29 -2.36 -9.04
CA GLY A 30 -9.40 -1.90 -9.88
C GLY A 30 -10.14 -0.74 -9.24
N GLU A 31 -10.38 -0.85 -7.93
CA GLU A 31 -10.94 0.21 -7.12
C GLU A 31 -10.08 1.48 -7.19
N LEU A 32 -8.75 1.34 -7.08
CA LEU A 32 -7.83 2.47 -7.11
C LEU A 32 -7.59 3.04 -8.52
N ASP A 33 -7.50 2.21 -9.56
CA ASP A 33 -7.44 2.70 -10.95
C ASP A 33 -8.68 3.54 -11.30
N LYS A 34 -9.86 3.06 -10.89
CA LYS A 34 -11.11 3.81 -11.04
C LYS A 34 -11.07 5.12 -10.24
N ALA A 35 -10.64 5.08 -8.98
CA ALA A 35 -10.54 6.28 -8.15
C ALA A 35 -9.58 7.33 -8.74
N ILE A 36 -8.44 6.90 -9.30
CA ILE A 36 -7.47 7.77 -9.98
C ILE A 36 -8.14 8.45 -11.19
N LYS A 37 -8.82 7.67 -12.05
CA LYS A 37 -9.52 8.20 -13.24
C LYS A 37 -10.65 9.17 -12.86
N ASP A 38 -11.48 8.80 -11.89
CA ASP A 38 -12.61 9.61 -11.43
C ASP A 38 -12.16 10.90 -10.72
N SER A 39 -10.94 10.93 -10.18
CA SER A 39 -10.38 12.09 -9.48
C SER A 39 -10.10 13.30 -10.39
N LYS A 40 -10.10 13.11 -11.72
CA LYS A 40 -9.74 14.13 -12.72
C LYS A 40 -8.38 14.80 -12.41
N GLY A 41 -7.38 13.98 -12.08
CA GLY A 41 -5.99 14.41 -11.81
C GLY A 41 -5.71 14.86 -10.38
N LYS A 42 -6.70 14.81 -9.47
CA LYS A 42 -6.50 15.16 -8.04
C LYS A 42 -5.83 14.05 -7.25
N LEU A 43 -6.03 12.80 -7.65
CA LEU A 43 -5.33 11.63 -7.13
C LEU A 43 -4.36 11.15 -8.20
N LEU A 44 -3.07 11.17 -7.87
CA LEU A 44 -2.02 10.65 -8.72
C LEU A 44 -1.68 9.22 -8.31
N LEU A 45 -1.25 8.39 -9.26
CA LEU A 45 -0.78 7.03 -8.98
C LEU A 45 0.35 7.04 -7.94
N LYS A 46 1.30 7.97 -8.08
CA LYS A 46 2.37 8.19 -7.10
C LYS A 46 1.87 8.39 -5.67
N THR A 47 0.73 9.05 -5.47
CA THR A 47 0.15 9.26 -4.14
C THR A 47 -0.25 7.94 -3.49
N VAL A 48 -0.74 6.98 -4.27
CA VAL A 48 -1.05 5.62 -3.81
C VAL A 48 0.24 4.88 -3.43
N VAL A 49 1.27 4.97 -4.27
CA VAL A 49 2.58 4.35 -4.02
C VAL A 49 3.23 4.92 -2.76
N ASP A 50 3.20 6.24 -2.58
CA ASP A 50 3.72 6.92 -1.39
C ASP A 50 2.98 6.48 -0.12
N ALA A 51 1.65 6.24 -0.19
CA ALA A 51 0.88 5.71 0.93
C ALA A 51 1.26 4.27 1.28
N LEU A 52 1.44 3.41 0.28
CA LEU A 52 1.93 2.04 0.50
C LEU A 52 3.35 2.03 1.07
N GLN A 53 4.22 2.94 0.61
CA GLN A 53 5.58 3.06 1.15
C GLN A 53 5.54 3.41 2.64
N LYS A 54 4.69 4.37 3.05
CA LYS A 54 4.50 4.72 4.46
C LYS A 54 3.98 3.53 5.28
N TRP A 55 3.09 2.74 4.70
CA TRP A 55 2.56 1.53 5.35
C TRP A 55 3.67 0.50 5.59
N LEU A 56 4.53 0.25 4.60
CA LEU A 56 5.69 -0.64 4.78
C LEU A 56 6.71 -0.10 5.80
N VAL A 57 6.89 1.23 5.87
CA VAL A 57 7.73 1.83 6.91
C VAL A 57 7.14 1.54 8.30
N ASP A 58 5.84 1.72 8.49
CA ASP A 58 5.20 1.42 9.78
C ASP A 58 5.25 -0.09 10.11
N LEU A 59 5.08 -0.99 9.14
CA LEU A 59 5.31 -2.43 9.33
C LEU A 59 6.75 -2.73 9.76
N THR A 60 7.73 -2.07 9.15
CA THR A 60 9.15 -2.24 9.49
C THR A 60 9.46 -1.72 10.88
N LEU A 61 8.90 -0.56 11.26
CA LEU A 61 9.05 0.00 12.60
C LEU A 61 8.44 -0.96 13.64
N ALA A 62 7.20 -1.39 13.42
CA ALA A 62 6.51 -2.31 14.31
C ALA A 62 7.27 -3.64 14.47
N LYS A 63 7.80 -4.21 13.36
CA LYS A 63 8.60 -5.44 13.41
C LYS A 63 9.85 -5.32 14.29
N ASN A 64 10.40 -4.12 14.41
CA ASN A 64 11.57 -3.82 15.23
C ASN A 64 11.20 -3.23 16.60
N SER A 65 9.93 -3.35 17.02
CA SER A 65 9.40 -2.80 18.27
C SER A 65 9.61 -1.29 18.41
N LEU A 66 9.60 -0.57 17.28
CA LEU A 66 9.69 0.89 17.22
C LEU A 66 8.30 1.52 17.06
N PRO A 67 8.10 2.77 17.51
CA PRO A 67 6.82 3.46 17.37
C PRO A 67 6.40 3.66 15.91
N ILE A 68 5.12 3.42 15.62
CA ILE A 68 4.45 3.71 14.34
C ILE A 68 4.38 5.22 14.11
N ARG A 69 4.53 5.67 12.86
CA ARG A 69 4.65 7.10 12.51
C ARG A 69 3.52 7.65 11.65
N TYR A 70 3.02 6.89 10.68
CA TYR A 70 2.09 7.42 9.68
C TYR A 70 0.64 7.02 9.94
N PHE A 71 0.39 5.73 10.15
CA PHE A 71 -0.94 5.16 10.29
C PHE A 71 -1.27 4.87 11.77
N LEU A 72 -1.19 5.93 12.60
CA LEU A 72 -1.38 5.83 14.05
C LEU A 72 -2.69 5.14 14.46
N PRO A 73 -3.86 5.40 13.82
CA PRO A 73 -5.09 4.72 14.19
C PRO A 73 -5.07 3.20 13.91
N GLN A 74 -4.18 2.75 13.03
CA GLN A 74 -4.02 1.34 12.65
C GLN A 74 -2.87 0.65 13.40
N ALA A 75 -2.36 1.25 14.47
CA ALA A 75 -1.14 0.77 15.13
C ALA A 75 -1.20 -0.70 15.55
N ALA A 76 -2.31 -1.12 16.17
CA ALA A 76 -2.51 -2.50 16.60
C ALA A 76 -2.58 -3.48 15.40
N THR A 77 -3.29 -3.09 14.33
CA THR A 77 -3.37 -3.88 13.09
C THR A 77 -2.00 -4.05 12.46
N ILE A 78 -1.23 -2.96 12.35
CA ILE A 78 0.11 -2.98 11.75
C ILE A 78 1.06 -3.86 12.57
N ALA A 79 1.00 -3.80 13.90
CA ALA A 79 1.79 -4.69 14.75
C ALA A 79 1.47 -6.17 14.48
N GLY A 80 0.19 -6.55 14.47
CA GLY A 80 -0.23 -7.92 14.17
C GLY A 80 0.17 -8.38 12.76
N LEU A 81 0.12 -7.48 11.76
CA LEU A 81 0.60 -7.77 10.41
C LEU A 81 2.13 -7.98 10.38
N ALA A 82 2.88 -7.10 11.04
CA ALA A 82 4.34 -7.18 11.08
C ALA A 82 4.83 -8.49 11.71
N ASP A 83 4.15 -8.99 12.74
CA ASP A 83 4.48 -10.26 13.39
C ASP A 83 4.47 -11.45 12.42
N MET A 84 3.56 -11.43 11.44
CA MET A 84 3.45 -12.47 10.41
C MET A 84 4.54 -12.42 9.33
N ILE A 85 5.28 -11.32 9.20
CA ILE A 85 6.21 -11.12 8.09
C ILE A 85 7.66 -11.36 8.56
N PRO A 86 8.45 -12.21 7.88
CA PRO A 86 9.89 -12.32 8.13
C PRO A 86 10.63 -11.02 7.81
N VAL A 87 11.57 -10.61 8.68
CA VAL A 87 12.34 -9.36 8.53
C VAL A 87 12.99 -9.21 7.14
N PRO A 88 13.63 -10.25 6.55
CA PRO A 88 14.24 -10.10 5.22
C PRO A 88 13.23 -9.68 4.14
N ARG A 89 11.98 -10.17 4.21
CA ARG A 89 10.95 -9.82 3.21
C ARG A 89 10.58 -8.35 3.27
N LEU A 90 10.51 -7.74 4.47
CA LEU A 90 10.26 -6.29 4.60
C LEU A 90 11.38 -5.45 3.97
N ILE A 91 12.65 -5.87 4.13
CA ILE A 91 13.79 -5.19 3.51
C ILE A 91 13.72 -5.27 1.99
N HIS A 92 13.43 -6.45 1.44
CA HIS A 92 13.28 -6.64 0.00
C HIS A 92 12.11 -5.81 -0.57
N ALA A 93 10.96 -5.82 0.12
CA ALA A 93 9.79 -5.05 -0.27
C ALA A 93 10.07 -3.54 -0.30
N TYR A 94 10.77 -3.03 0.71
CA TYR A 94 11.15 -1.62 0.75
C TYR A 94 12.06 -1.22 -0.43
N ARG A 95 13.03 -2.07 -0.79
CA ARG A 95 13.90 -1.83 -1.95
C ARG A 95 13.15 -1.88 -3.27
N ALA A 96 12.23 -2.83 -3.44
CA ALA A 96 11.39 -2.93 -4.63
C ALA A 96 10.56 -1.66 -4.83
N LEU A 97 9.96 -1.14 -3.75
CA LEU A 97 9.13 0.07 -3.79
C LEU A 97 9.88 1.34 -4.22
N ILE A 98 11.18 1.43 -3.97
CA ILE A 98 12.01 2.55 -4.47
C ILE A 98 12.02 2.56 -6.00
N SER A 99 12.11 1.38 -6.62
CA SER A 99 12.09 1.23 -8.08
C SER A 99 10.69 1.50 -8.63
N SER A 100 9.65 0.92 -8.01
CA SER A 100 8.25 1.12 -8.39
C SER A 100 7.81 2.59 -8.32
N ARG A 101 8.41 3.40 -7.45
CA ARG A 101 8.11 4.84 -7.34
C ARG A 101 8.54 5.62 -8.58
N GLN A 102 9.63 5.23 -9.24
CA GLN A 102 10.06 5.86 -10.50
C GLN A 102 9.11 5.46 -11.63
N GLU A 103 8.73 4.19 -11.71
CA GLU A 103 7.79 3.68 -12.71
C GLU A 103 6.40 4.32 -12.57
N ALA A 104 5.96 4.61 -11.35
CA ALA A 104 4.67 5.24 -11.07
C ALA A 104 4.54 6.69 -11.58
N GLU A 105 5.66 7.36 -11.90
CA GLU A 105 5.63 8.70 -12.53
C GLU A 105 5.16 8.61 -13.99
N GLN A 106 5.51 7.53 -14.69
CA GLN A 106 5.14 7.30 -16.10
C GLN A 106 4.80 5.82 -16.36
N PRO A 107 3.71 5.31 -15.76
CA PRO A 107 3.32 3.92 -15.95
C PRO A 107 2.80 3.71 -17.37
N LEU A 108 3.24 2.64 -18.04
CA LEU A 108 2.66 2.25 -19.32
C LEU A 108 1.17 1.85 -19.17
N ASN A 109 0.84 1.21 -18.04
CA ASN A 109 -0.52 0.85 -17.67
C ASN A 109 -0.67 0.91 -16.13
N ALA A 110 -1.43 1.90 -15.65
CA ALA A 110 -1.63 2.13 -14.21
C ALA A 110 -2.32 0.95 -13.51
N ARG A 111 -3.28 0.30 -14.17
CA ARG A 111 -4.02 -0.86 -13.62
C ARG A 111 -3.08 -2.04 -13.40
N LEU A 112 -2.31 -2.40 -14.44
CA LEU A 112 -1.36 -3.52 -14.38
C LEU A 112 -0.24 -3.26 -13.36
N PHE A 113 0.24 -2.02 -13.29
CA PHE A 113 1.22 -1.61 -12.28
C PHE A 113 0.68 -1.83 -10.84
N LEU A 114 -0.56 -1.39 -10.57
CA LEU A 114 -1.19 -1.58 -9.26
C LEU A 114 -1.41 -3.05 -8.93
N GLU A 115 -1.77 -3.88 -9.92
CA GLU A 115 -1.93 -5.33 -9.73
C GLU A 115 -0.62 -5.98 -9.27
N GLY A 116 0.49 -5.70 -9.97
CA GLY A 116 1.82 -6.18 -9.58
C GLY A 116 2.19 -5.72 -8.17
N LEU A 117 2.02 -4.43 -7.88
CA LEU A 117 2.34 -3.85 -6.58
C LEU A 117 1.60 -4.51 -5.41
N PHE A 118 0.31 -4.80 -5.57
CA PHE A 118 -0.47 -5.44 -4.51
C PHE A 118 -0.30 -6.97 -4.46
N LEU A 119 0.06 -7.60 -5.58
CA LEU A 119 0.49 -9.00 -5.58
C LEU A 119 1.77 -9.14 -4.77
N ASP A 120 2.76 -8.27 -5.01
CA ASP A 120 4.02 -8.26 -4.26
C ASP A 120 3.77 -8.04 -2.77
N TYR A 121 2.90 -7.09 -2.40
CA TYR A 121 2.49 -6.90 -0.99
C TYR A 121 1.92 -8.19 -0.37
N ARG A 122 1.06 -8.93 -1.10
CA ARG A 122 0.49 -10.19 -0.59
C ARG A 122 1.56 -11.24 -0.34
N THR A 123 2.61 -11.30 -1.17
CA THR A 123 3.70 -12.28 -1.02
C THR A 123 4.49 -12.13 0.29
N LEU A 124 4.44 -10.96 0.94
CA LEU A 124 5.05 -10.76 2.26
C LEU A 124 4.55 -11.76 3.29
N PHE A 125 3.28 -12.16 3.17
CA PHE A 125 2.58 -13.07 4.07
C PHE A 125 2.51 -14.53 3.58
N ALA A 126 3.14 -14.87 2.45
CA ALA A 126 3.21 -16.26 1.99
C ALA A 126 4.00 -17.10 2.99
N ASN A 127 3.73 -18.39 3.15
CA ASN A 127 4.59 -19.26 3.96
C ASN A 127 5.90 -19.53 3.22
#